data_AF-A0A9P6GG43-F1
#
_entry.id   AF-A0A9P6GG43-F1
#
_cell.length_a   1.000
_cell.length_b   1.000
_cell.length_c   1.000
_cell.angle_alpha   90.00
_cell.angle_beta   90.00
_cell.angle_gamma   90.00
#
_symmetry.space_group_name_H-M   'P 1'
#
loop_
_entity.id
_entity.type
_entity.pdbx_description
1 polymer ?
#
loop_
_entity_poly.entity_id
_entity_poly.type
_entity_poly.pdbx_seq_one_letter_code
_entity_poly.pdbx_strand_id
1 'polypeptide(L)'
;MAALQLPQLHELSTLPTRDPENVPPFIPNEPPQAARFARLRRRLPAFPSARNNPTTPSKLSRLRAHLPKFRAPNPPDRPTFKEWLQCCWLDVLTQLLCVLVAFIIYLTAPPLMTRYFPLYPGIHSTPWGLKYGQPYIGEYINTTWSAAISFVVPFLIMTAVSGWWFNSFWDGNAACIGLGYALATSTVFQSLIKVSIGGLRPHFLSLCDPPIPPAYGAIGHAPGVMYYTTDVCRGDPDKLREAQMSFPSGHACAAFAGFGFLALYFNAKFGILGHKPREAEKEDVKPGARGVQVSVEEVRQERRRFTRIPHWRLALFALPVLIAVIMAASKIRDM
;
A
#
# COMPACT_ATOMS: atom_id res chain seq x y z
N MET A 1 12.51 -23.44 -39.87
CA MET A 1 12.49 -24.92 -39.93
C MET A 1 13.50 -25.41 -38.92
N ALA A 2 13.22 -26.25 -37.94
CA ALA A 2 12.03 -26.89 -37.43
C ALA A 2 12.42 -27.18 -35.95
N ALA A 3 11.57 -26.86 -34.98
CA ALA A 3 10.78 -27.85 -34.24
C ALA A 3 11.68 -28.76 -33.36
N LEU A 4 11.53 -28.81 -32.04
CA LEU A 4 10.48 -29.55 -31.32
C LEU A 4 10.80 -29.37 -29.82
N GLN A 5 9.86 -28.96 -28.97
CA GLN A 5 8.85 -29.81 -28.28
C GLN A 5 9.35 -30.31 -26.91
N LEU A 6 8.59 -29.96 -25.87
CA LEU A 6 8.60 -30.59 -24.55
C LEU A 6 8.50 -32.12 -24.64
N PRO A 7 9.13 -32.82 -23.68
CA PRO A 7 8.37 -33.81 -22.90
C PRO A 7 8.68 -33.67 -21.39
N GLN A 8 7.65 -33.54 -20.56
CA GLN A 8 7.00 -34.61 -19.78
C GLN A 8 7.58 -34.79 -18.37
N LEU A 9 6.72 -34.41 -17.42
CA LEU A 9 6.61 -34.87 -16.04
C LEU A 9 6.95 -36.36 -15.87
N HIS A 10 8.10 -36.66 -15.29
CA HIS A 10 8.37 -37.97 -14.70
C HIS A 10 9.46 -37.81 -13.65
N GLU A 11 9.08 -37.72 -12.37
CA GLU A 11 9.88 -38.09 -11.18
C GLU A 11 9.15 -37.60 -9.92
N LEU A 12 8.02 -38.23 -9.60
CA LEU A 12 7.40 -38.17 -8.27
C LEU A 12 6.52 -39.41 -8.09
N SER A 13 7.14 -40.59 -8.21
CA SER A 13 6.50 -41.89 -8.01
C SER A 13 7.37 -42.79 -7.15
N THR A 14 7.48 -42.48 -5.85
CA THR A 14 7.98 -43.41 -4.82
C THR A 14 7.33 -43.15 -3.47
N LEU A 15 6.03 -43.45 -3.33
CA LEU A 15 5.46 -43.79 -2.03
C LEU A 15 4.56 -45.02 -2.18
N PRO A 16 4.78 -46.11 -1.43
CA PRO A 16 4.05 -47.34 -1.58
C PRO A 16 2.64 -47.23 -0.98
N THR A 17 1.68 -47.75 -1.72
CA THR A 17 0.31 -48.05 -1.29
C THR A 17 0.33 -49.07 -0.14
N ARG A 18 -0.47 -48.83 0.90
CA ARG A 18 -0.62 -49.75 2.05
C ARG A 18 -2.02 -50.36 2.00
N ASP A 19 -2.06 -51.69 1.88
CA ASP A 19 -3.26 -52.52 1.81
C ASP A 19 -4.09 -52.49 3.11
N PRO A 20 -5.42 -52.71 3.04
CA PRO A 20 -6.33 -52.57 4.16
C PRO A 20 -6.60 -53.92 4.83
N GLU A 21 -5.58 -54.53 5.46
CA GLU A 21 -5.80 -55.81 6.16
C GLU A 21 -4.91 -55.95 7.40
N ASN A 22 -5.12 -55.07 8.38
CA ASN A 22 -4.93 -55.38 9.80
C ASN A 22 -5.33 -54.17 10.68
N VAL A 23 -6.53 -54.22 11.26
CA VAL A 23 -6.94 -53.32 12.33
C VAL A 23 -7.26 -54.19 13.56
N PRO A 24 -6.51 -54.10 14.67
CA PRO A 24 -6.89 -54.78 15.91
C PRO A 24 -8.11 -54.08 16.57
N PRO A 25 -8.94 -54.80 17.32
CA PRO A 25 -10.22 -54.29 17.81
C PRO A 25 -10.05 -53.22 18.90
N PHE A 26 -10.95 -52.23 18.85
CA PHE A 26 -11.04 -51.10 19.78
C PHE A 26 -11.58 -51.55 21.15
N ILE A 27 -10.76 -51.48 22.19
CA ILE A 27 -11.18 -51.66 23.59
C ILE A 27 -11.66 -50.30 24.12
N PRO A 28 -12.94 -50.14 24.50
CA PRO A 28 -13.44 -48.88 25.02
C PRO A 28 -13.11 -48.82 26.51
N ASN A 29 -12.07 -48.07 26.93
CA ASN A 29 -11.94 -47.41 28.25
C ASN A 29 -10.52 -46.83 28.49
N GLU A 30 -9.99 -45.99 27.58
CA GLU A 30 -8.80 -45.17 27.87
C GLU A 30 -9.08 -43.69 27.54
N PRO A 31 -8.92 -42.74 28.50
CA PRO A 31 -9.05 -41.32 28.19
C PRO A 31 -7.82 -40.81 27.39
N PRO A 32 -8.02 -39.79 26.52
CA PRO A 32 -7.04 -39.38 25.52
C PRO A 32 -5.70 -38.91 26.11
N GLN A 33 -4.63 -39.13 25.34
CA GLN A 33 -3.21 -38.93 25.65
C GLN A 33 -2.83 -37.53 26.20
N ALA A 34 -3.73 -36.54 26.13
CA ALA A 34 -3.61 -35.23 26.78
C ALA A 34 -3.46 -35.31 28.32
N ALA A 35 -3.98 -36.36 28.98
CA ALA A 35 -3.91 -36.50 30.44
C ALA A 35 -2.52 -36.95 30.95
N ARG A 36 -1.69 -37.61 30.12
CA ARG A 36 -0.31 -38.00 30.50
C ARG A 36 0.63 -36.79 30.51
N PHE A 37 0.47 -35.86 29.57
CA PHE A 37 1.25 -34.62 29.54
C PHE A 37 0.91 -33.66 30.69
N ALA A 38 -0.33 -33.68 31.18
CA ALA A 38 -0.73 -32.90 32.36
C ALA A 38 -0.10 -33.42 33.67
N ARG A 39 0.13 -34.75 33.79
CA ARG A 39 0.81 -35.32 34.97
C ARG A 39 2.33 -35.11 34.94
N LEU A 40 2.94 -35.06 33.76
CA LEU A 40 4.39 -34.80 33.63
C LEU A 40 4.76 -33.37 34.06
N ARG A 41 3.87 -32.39 33.83
CA ARG A 41 4.07 -31.00 34.27
C ARG A 41 4.04 -30.82 35.79
N ARG A 42 3.51 -31.78 36.56
CA ARG A 42 3.48 -31.75 38.03
C ARG A 42 4.73 -32.33 38.71
N ARG A 43 5.67 -32.93 37.95
CA ARG A 43 6.88 -33.57 38.51
C ARG A 43 8.21 -32.90 38.10
N LEU A 44 8.16 -31.71 37.51
CA LEU A 44 9.35 -30.88 37.35
C LEU A 44 9.62 -30.15 38.68
N PRO A 45 10.84 -30.19 39.23
CA PRO A 45 11.18 -29.34 40.37
C PRO A 45 10.91 -27.90 39.99
N ALA A 46 10.27 -27.16 40.90
CA ALA A 46 10.01 -25.75 40.70
C ALA A 46 11.33 -25.05 40.42
N PHE A 47 11.50 -24.54 39.19
CA PHE A 47 12.50 -23.50 38.97
C PHE A 47 12.19 -22.38 39.97
N PRO A 48 13.18 -21.86 40.72
CA PRO A 48 12.95 -20.77 41.63
C PRO A 48 12.43 -19.60 40.81
N SER A 49 11.11 -19.41 40.88
CA SER A 49 10.45 -18.19 40.47
C SER A 49 11.12 -17.09 41.29
N ALA A 50 11.99 -16.30 40.66
CA ALA A 50 12.53 -15.09 41.24
C ALA A 50 11.34 -14.19 41.58
N ARG A 51 10.86 -14.35 42.81
CA ARG A 51 9.84 -13.54 43.45
C ARG A 51 10.47 -12.18 43.64
N ASN A 52 10.34 -11.31 42.64
CA ASN A 52 10.63 -9.90 42.80
C ASN A 52 9.58 -9.36 43.78
N ASN A 53 9.91 -9.35 45.07
CA ASN A 53 9.24 -8.54 46.06
C ASN A 53 9.23 -7.07 45.57
N PRO A 54 8.16 -6.31 45.80
CA PRO A 54 8.02 -4.94 45.30
C PRO A 54 8.80 -3.97 46.17
N THR A 55 10.11 -4.12 46.27
CA THR A 55 11.00 -3.17 46.95
C THR A 55 12.39 -3.25 46.36
N THR A 56 12.54 -2.91 45.08
CA THR A 56 13.69 -2.14 44.57
C THR A 56 13.54 -1.96 43.05
N PRO A 57 13.42 -0.72 42.54
CA PRO A 57 13.40 -0.50 41.10
C PRO A 57 14.73 -0.99 40.50
N SER A 58 14.65 -1.76 39.41
CA SER A 58 15.83 -2.17 38.61
C SER A 58 16.68 -0.93 38.28
N LYS A 59 18.02 -1.06 38.23
CA LYS A 59 18.93 0.07 37.93
C LYS A 59 18.51 0.83 36.66
N LEU A 60 17.99 0.11 35.67
CA LEU A 60 17.48 0.64 34.41
C LEU A 60 16.18 1.46 34.57
N SER A 61 15.27 1.03 35.46
CA SER A 61 14.08 1.81 35.81
C SER A 61 14.38 3.04 36.67
N ARG A 62 15.42 3.01 37.52
CA ARG A 62 15.91 4.20 38.26
C ARG A 62 16.59 5.19 37.33
N LEU A 63 17.41 4.70 36.39
CA LEU A 63 18.01 5.53 35.34
C LEU A 63 16.94 6.20 34.48
N ARG A 64 15.87 5.47 34.10
CA ARG A 64 14.73 6.04 33.37
C ARG A 64 13.91 7.05 34.18
N ALA A 65 13.92 6.95 35.52
CA ALA A 65 13.26 7.90 36.41
C ALA A 65 14.09 9.18 36.63
N HIS A 66 15.41 9.10 36.48
CA HIS A 66 16.34 10.23 36.58
C HIS A 66 16.62 10.94 35.25
N LEU A 67 16.27 10.34 34.11
CA LEU A 67 16.23 11.08 32.86
C LEU A 67 15.18 12.19 32.99
N PRO A 68 15.54 13.46 32.75
CA PRO A 68 14.54 14.52 32.74
C PRO A 68 13.48 14.12 31.74
N LYS A 69 12.25 13.89 32.22
CA LYS A 69 11.09 13.85 31.35
C LYS A 69 10.99 15.26 30.80
N PHE A 70 11.62 15.51 29.65
CA PHE A 70 11.23 16.60 28.75
C PHE A 70 9.81 16.28 28.26
N ARG A 71 8.84 16.34 29.19
CA ARG A 71 7.44 16.44 28.86
C ARG A 71 7.30 17.89 28.44
N ALA A 72 7.42 18.12 27.13
CA ALA A 72 6.98 19.37 26.55
C ALA A 72 5.60 19.69 27.14
N PRO A 73 5.33 20.95 27.53
CA PRO A 73 3.98 21.36 27.90
C PRO A 73 3.00 20.86 26.84
N ASN A 74 1.82 20.38 27.25
CA ASN A 74 0.77 20.05 26.28
C ASN A 74 0.58 21.29 25.40
N PRO A 75 0.73 21.15 24.08
CA PRO A 75 0.69 22.31 23.23
C PRO A 75 -0.71 22.95 23.34
N PRO A 76 -0.80 24.29 23.24
CA PRO A 76 -2.08 24.98 23.34
C PRO A 76 -3.06 24.45 22.29
N ASP A 77 -4.36 24.39 22.63
CA ASP A 77 -5.40 23.83 21.77
C ASP A 77 -5.54 24.56 20.41
N ARG A 78 -5.05 25.80 20.34
CA ARG A 78 -5.01 26.64 19.13
C ARG A 78 -3.67 27.39 19.08
N PRO A 79 -2.59 26.78 18.58
CA PRO A 79 -1.28 27.41 18.53
C PRO A 79 -1.28 28.57 17.54
N THR A 80 -0.44 29.58 17.81
CA THR A 80 -0.12 30.61 16.81
C THR A 80 0.65 29.98 15.65
N PHE A 81 0.58 30.55 14.44
CA PHE A 81 1.30 30.01 13.27
C PHE A 81 2.80 29.74 13.54
N LYS A 82 3.45 30.63 14.30
CA LYS A 82 4.86 30.47 14.69
C LYS A 82 5.10 29.25 15.59
N GLU A 83 4.21 29.00 16.54
CA GLU A 83 4.30 27.85 17.46
C GLU A 83 4.01 26.54 16.72
N TRP A 84 2.99 26.54 15.86
CA TRP A 84 2.69 25.42 14.98
C TRP A 84 3.89 25.06 14.10
N LEU A 85 4.48 26.07 13.44
CA LEU A 85 5.63 25.84 12.57
C LEU A 85 6.81 25.31 13.37
N GLN A 86 7.09 25.84 14.56
CA GLN A 86 8.16 25.33 15.42
C GLN A 86 7.98 23.86 15.83
N CYS A 87 6.74 23.41 16.01
CA CYS A 87 6.46 22.00 16.32
C CYS A 87 6.51 21.10 15.08
N CYS A 88 6.03 21.56 13.92
CA CYS A 88 5.84 20.74 12.72
C CYS A 88 6.88 20.98 11.61
N TRP A 89 7.87 21.85 11.80
CA TRP A 89 8.80 22.23 10.73
C TRP A 89 9.57 21.04 10.16
N LEU A 90 9.93 20.06 11.00
CA LEU A 90 10.67 18.88 10.56
C LEU A 90 9.80 18.05 9.60
N ASP A 91 8.51 17.90 9.88
CA ASP A 91 7.57 17.19 9.01
C ASP A 91 7.34 17.93 7.69
N VAL A 92 7.23 19.26 7.73
CA VAL A 92 7.11 20.06 6.50
C VAL A 92 8.39 19.96 5.67
N LEU A 93 9.56 20.06 6.31
CA LEU A 93 10.85 19.97 5.65
C LEU A 93 11.05 18.60 4.98
N THR A 94 10.75 17.50 5.67
CA THR A 94 10.88 16.15 5.10
C THR A 94 9.96 15.95 3.91
N GLN A 95 8.71 16.44 3.98
CA GLN A 95 7.78 16.38 2.85
C GLN A 95 8.28 17.17 1.64
N LEU A 96 8.76 18.40 1.86
CA LEU A 96 9.33 19.22 0.80
C LEU A 96 10.58 18.56 0.20
N LEU A 97 11.43 17.96 1.02
CA LEU A 97 12.61 17.22 0.57
C LEU A 97 12.20 16.01 -0.29
N CYS A 98 11.22 15.21 0.14
CA CYS A 98 10.72 14.07 -0.63
C CYS A 98 10.17 14.50 -2.00
N VAL A 99 9.38 15.57 -2.04
CA VAL A 99 8.84 16.12 -3.30
C VAL A 99 9.96 16.66 -4.18
N LEU A 100 10.93 17.37 -3.60
CA LEU A 100 12.10 17.88 -4.31
C LEU A 100 12.92 16.73 -4.92
N VAL A 101 13.19 15.68 -4.16
CA VAL A 101 13.90 14.48 -4.66
C VAL A 101 13.12 13.84 -5.80
N ALA A 102 11.80 13.67 -5.67
CA ALA A 102 10.99 13.11 -6.74
C ALA A 102 10.97 13.98 -8.00
N PHE A 103 10.99 15.30 -7.85
CA PHE A 103 11.06 16.26 -8.95
C PHE A 103 12.42 16.27 -9.64
N ILE A 104 13.51 16.20 -8.87
CA ILE A 104 14.87 16.07 -9.42
C ILE A 104 14.95 14.78 -10.24
N ILE A 105 14.49 13.64 -9.69
CA ILE A 105 14.46 12.37 -10.42
C ILE A 105 13.69 12.52 -11.74
N TYR A 106 12.53 13.18 -11.74
CA TYR A 106 11.74 13.39 -12.95
C TYR A 106 12.48 14.21 -14.02
N LEU A 107 13.24 15.24 -13.62
CA LEU A 107 13.97 16.08 -14.57
C LEU A 107 15.25 15.41 -15.09
N THR A 108 16.02 14.78 -14.19
CA THR A 108 17.39 14.37 -14.47
C THR A 108 17.56 12.91 -14.82
N ALA A 109 16.62 12.02 -14.46
CA ALA A 109 16.80 10.59 -14.67
C ALA A 109 16.39 10.20 -16.10
N PRO A 110 17.33 9.79 -16.98
CA PRO A 110 16.97 9.04 -18.17
C PRO A 110 16.35 7.68 -17.76
N PRO A 111 15.50 7.07 -18.60
CA PRO A 111 14.98 5.74 -18.32
C PRO A 111 16.15 4.76 -18.15
N LEU A 112 16.24 4.08 -16.99
CA LEU A 112 17.37 3.18 -16.69
C LEU A 112 17.38 1.97 -17.63
N MET A 113 16.21 1.54 -18.10
CA MET A 113 16.05 0.46 -19.06
C MET A 113 15.50 1.03 -20.37
N THR A 114 16.39 1.36 -21.30
CA THR A 114 15.99 1.68 -22.67
C THR A 114 15.41 0.44 -23.33
N ARG A 115 14.14 0.52 -23.75
CA ARG A 115 13.46 -0.61 -24.39
C ARG A 115 13.73 -0.57 -25.88
N TYR A 116 14.38 -1.60 -26.39
CA TYR A 116 14.56 -1.79 -27.82
C TYR A 116 13.22 -2.06 -28.50
N PHE A 117 13.03 -1.51 -29.69
CA PHE A 117 11.85 -1.76 -30.51
C PHE A 117 12.23 -2.19 -31.94
N PRO A 118 11.46 -3.10 -32.56
CA PRO A 118 11.75 -3.56 -33.91
C PRO A 118 11.33 -2.52 -34.95
N LEU A 119 12.18 -2.25 -35.93
CA LEU A 119 11.83 -1.51 -37.14
C LEU A 119 12.12 -2.36 -38.39
N TYR A 120 11.17 -2.32 -39.31
CA TYR A 120 11.25 -2.96 -40.62
C TYR A 120 10.24 -2.30 -41.57
N PRO A 121 10.44 -2.41 -42.89
CA PRO A 121 9.49 -1.89 -43.88
C PRO A 121 8.09 -2.48 -43.66
N GLY A 122 7.06 -1.63 -43.59
CA GLY A 122 5.68 -2.07 -43.35
C GLY A 122 5.29 -2.27 -41.87
N ILE A 123 6.10 -1.78 -40.91
CA ILE A 123 5.81 -1.84 -39.47
C ILE A 123 4.41 -1.36 -39.11
N HIS A 124 3.89 -0.32 -39.78
CA HIS A 124 2.58 0.28 -39.48
C HIS A 124 1.39 -0.68 -39.68
N SER A 125 1.53 -1.67 -40.57
CA SER A 125 0.48 -2.67 -40.83
C SER A 125 0.55 -3.89 -39.92
N THR A 126 1.58 -4.03 -39.10
CA THR A 126 1.72 -5.21 -38.24
C THR A 126 0.99 -5.05 -36.91
N PRO A 127 0.64 -6.15 -36.22
CA PRO A 127 -0.03 -6.07 -34.92
C PRO A 127 0.74 -5.24 -33.88
N TRP A 128 2.08 -5.23 -33.98
CA TRP A 128 2.92 -4.42 -33.11
C TRP A 128 2.82 -2.93 -33.46
N GLY A 129 2.92 -2.57 -34.74
CA GLY A 129 2.80 -1.19 -35.19
C GLY A 129 1.41 -0.60 -34.98
N LEU A 130 0.35 -1.40 -35.14
CA LEU A 130 -1.03 -0.98 -34.84
C LEU A 130 -1.25 -0.73 -33.34
N LYS A 131 -0.57 -1.48 -32.48
CA LYS A 131 -0.64 -1.31 -31.02
C LYS A 131 0.10 -0.05 -30.54
N TYR A 132 1.23 0.29 -31.15
CA TYR A 132 2.07 1.42 -30.73
C TYR A 132 2.03 2.64 -31.65
N GLY A 133 1.24 2.59 -32.73
CA GLY A 133 1.02 3.68 -33.70
C GLY A 133 -0.32 4.38 -33.56
N GLN A 134 -0.95 4.30 -32.39
CA GLN A 134 -2.16 5.09 -32.11
C GLN A 134 -1.83 6.59 -32.16
N PRO A 135 -2.75 7.46 -32.61
CA PRO A 135 -2.49 8.90 -32.66
C PRO A 135 -2.27 9.47 -31.25
N TYR A 136 -1.39 10.47 -31.14
CA TYR A 136 -1.19 11.20 -29.89
C TYR A 136 -2.40 12.10 -29.61
N ILE A 137 -3.15 11.79 -28.55
CA ILE A 137 -4.25 12.61 -28.03
C ILE A 137 -3.76 13.28 -26.75
N GLY A 138 -3.93 14.60 -26.65
CA GLY A 138 -3.55 15.37 -25.47
C GLY A 138 -4.35 14.96 -24.24
N GLU A 139 -3.75 15.05 -23.06
CA GLU A 139 -4.43 14.71 -21.80
C GLU A 139 -5.57 15.69 -21.52
N TYR A 140 -6.79 15.18 -21.25
CA TYR A 140 -7.93 16.04 -20.91
C TYR A 140 -7.75 16.75 -19.56
N ILE A 141 -7.16 16.04 -18.58
CA ILE A 141 -6.77 16.58 -17.27
C ILE A 141 -5.26 16.45 -17.14
N ASN A 142 -4.56 17.57 -16.98
CA ASN A 142 -3.12 17.54 -16.73
C ASN A 142 -2.81 16.79 -15.42
N THR A 143 -1.74 16.00 -15.41
CA THR A 143 -1.25 15.28 -14.24
C THR A 143 -1.13 16.19 -13.00
N THR A 144 -0.66 17.43 -13.17
CA THR A 144 -0.55 18.40 -12.07
C THR A 144 -1.91 18.77 -11.47
N TRP A 145 -2.93 18.98 -12.30
CA TRP A 145 -4.29 19.29 -11.83
C TRP A 145 -4.92 18.11 -11.11
N SER A 146 -4.72 16.89 -11.61
CA SER A 146 -5.20 15.68 -10.92
C SER A 146 -4.55 15.50 -9.55
N ALA A 147 -3.25 15.81 -9.44
CA ALA A 147 -2.54 15.77 -8.15
C ALA A 147 -3.04 16.88 -7.21
N ALA A 148 -3.25 18.09 -7.71
CA ALA A 148 -3.78 19.20 -6.93
C ALA A 148 -5.17 18.89 -6.37
N ILE A 149 -6.08 18.35 -7.19
CA ILE A 149 -7.42 17.95 -6.75
C ILE A 149 -7.34 16.86 -5.67
N SER A 150 -6.47 15.87 -5.87
CA SER A 150 -6.24 14.77 -4.92
C SER A 150 -5.62 15.22 -3.59
N PHE A 151 -5.01 16.41 -3.53
CA PHE A 151 -4.55 17.01 -2.28
C PHE A 151 -5.61 17.93 -1.67
N VAL A 152 -6.10 18.90 -2.44
CA VAL A 152 -6.98 19.97 -1.97
C VAL A 152 -8.31 19.42 -1.49
N VAL A 153 -8.94 18.50 -2.23
CA VAL A 153 -10.26 17.96 -1.86
C VAL A 153 -10.18 17.18 -0.55
N PRO A 154 -9.30 16.17 -0.38
CA PRO A 154 -9.13 15.51 0.92
C PRO A 154 -8.73 16.46 2.05
N PHE A 155 -7.84 17.43 1.79
CA PHE A 155 -7.41 18.41 2.80
C PHE A 155 -8.58 19.23 3.33
N LEU A 156 -9.41 19.78 2.45
CA LEU A 156 -10.60 20.55 2.83
C LEU A 156 -11.61 19.70 3.59
N ILE A 157 -11.83 18.45 3.18
CA ILE A 157 -12.74 17.54 3.86
C ILE A 157 -12.23 17.18 5.26
N MET A 158 -10.96 16.83 5.42
CA MET A 158 -10.38 16.45 6.72
C MET A 158 -10.36 17.63 7.70
N THR A 159 -10.00 18.83 7.24
CA THR A 159 -10.02 20.04 8.07
C THR A 159 -11.44 20.42 8.48
N ALA A 160 -12.41 20.34 7.55
CA ALA A 160 -13.82 20.60 7.85
C ALA A 160 -14.40 19.60 8.87
N VAL A 161 -14.13 18.30 8.69
CA VAL A 161 -14.61 17.25 9.61
C VAL A 161 -13.97 17.39 10.99
N SER A 162 -12.67 17.64 11.04
CA SER A 162 -11.97 17.85 12.31
C SER A 162 -12.46 19.09 13.07
N GLY A 163 -12.67 20.20 12.36
CA GLY A 163 -13.21 21.43 12.94
C GLY A 163 -14.66 21.30 13.40
N TRP A 164 -15.54 20.74 12.56
CA TRP A 164 -16.98 20.67 12.83
C TRP A 164 -17.37 19.58 13.83
N TRP A 165 -16.82 18.36 13.68
CA TRP A 165 -17.25 17.21 14.49
C TRP A 165 -16.43 17.02 15.76
N PHE A 166 -15.11 17.21 15.68
CA PHE A 166 -14.19 16.89 16.77
C PHE A 166 -13.68 18.14 17.49
N ASN A 167 -13.83 19.32 16.89
CA ASN A 167 -13.41 20.63 17.41
C ASN A 167 -11.98 20.62 17.97
N SER A 168 -11.09 19.86 17.34
CA SER A 168 -9.70 19.65 17.81
C SER A 168 -8.72 19.97 16.69
N PHE A 169 -7.93 21.02 16.88
CA PHE A 169 -6.95 21.48 15.87
C PHE A 169 -5.86 20.43 15.61
N TRP A 170 -5.32 19.84 16.66
CA TRP A 170 -4.22 18.88 16.57
C TRP A 170 -4.61 17.62 15.81
N ASP A 171 -5.88 17.23 15.86
CA ASP A 171 -6.40 16.12 15.08
C ASP A 171 -6.43 16.41 13.58
N GLY A 172 -6.91 17.60 13.21
CA GLY A 172 -6.92 18.07 11.82
C GLY A 172 -5.51 18.24 11.28
N ASN A 173 -4.61 18.81 12.09
CA ASN A 173 -3.19 18.93 11.74
C ASN A 173 -2.54 17.56 11.49
N ALA A 174 -2.74 16.59 12.38
CA ALA A 174 -2.20 15.25 12.22
C ALA A 174 -2.73 14.57 10.94
N ALA A 175 -4.02 14.75 10.63
CA ALA A 175 -4.61 14.25 9.39
C ALA A 175 -3.99 14.91 8.14
N CYS A 176 -3.78 16.23 8.17
CA CYS A 176 -3.17 16.98 7.06
C CYS A 176 -1.70 16.60 6.84
N ILE A 177 -0.92 16.49 7.90
CA ILE A 177 0.48 16.04 7.82
C ILE A 177 0.54 14.61 7.30
N GLY A 178 -0.35 13.72 7.76
CA GLY A 178 -0.46 12.36 7.25
C GLY A 178 -0.80 12.29 5.76
N LEU A 179 -1.73 13.13 5.28
CA LEU A 179 -2.05 13.26 3.85
C LEU A 179 -0.83 13.73 3.05
N GLY A 180 -0.10 14.72 3.55
CA GLY A 180 1.13 15.21 2.92
C GLY A 180 2.17 14.10 2.76
N TYR A 181 2.40 13.31 3.81
CA TYR A 181 3.29 12.14 3.73
C TYR A 181 2.80 11.06 2.76
N ALA A 182 1.51 10.77 2.72
CA ALA A 182 0.95 9.78 1.79
C ALA A 182 1.22 10.18 0.33
N LEU A 183 1.03 11.47 -0.01
CA LEU A 183 1.30 11.98 -1.35
C LEU A 183 2.79 12.09 -1.65
N ALA A 184 3.60 12.59 -0.71
CA ALA A 184 5.04 12.74 -0.90
C ALA A 184 5.71 11.37 -1.12
N THR A 185 5.39 10.37 -0.29
CA THR A 185 5.91 9.02 -0.44
C THR A 185 5.42 8.37 -1.74
N SER A 186 4.13 8.50 -2.07
CA SER A 186 3.58 8.00 -3.34
C SER A 186 4.30 8.60 -4.56
N THR A 187 4.61 9.90 -4.53
CA THR A 187 5.31 10.60 -5.62
C THR A 187 6.74 10.09 -5.78
N VAL A 188 7.48 9.89 -4.67
CA VAL A 188 8.83 9.31 -4.71
C VAL A 188 8.78 7.89 -5.28
N PHE A 189 7.90 7.03 -4.75
CA PHE A 189 7.75 5.66 -5.25
C PHE A 189 7.38 5.64 -6.74
N GLN A 190 6.47 6.51 -7.16
CA GLN A 190 6.09 6.63 -8.56
C GLN A 190 7.29 7.01 -9.44
N SER A 191 8.08 8.02 -9.06
CA SER A 191 9.27 8.42 -9.82
C SER A 191 10.29 7.29 -9.92
N LEU A 192 10.51 6.55 -8.82
CA LEU A 192 11.42 5.40 -8.82
C LEU A 192 10.93 4.29 -9.77
N ILE A 193 9.64 3.95 -9.74
CA ILE A 193 9.10 2.89 -10.60
C ILE A 193 9.10 3.32 -12.07
N LYS A 194 8.77 4.58 -12.37
CA LYS A 194 8.81 5.12 -13.74
C LYS A 194 10.19 4.98 -14.37
N VAL A 195 11.23 5.27 -13.59
CA VAL A 195 12.63 5.18 -14.04
C VAL A 195 13.12 3.73 -14.11
N SER A 196 12.61 2.84 -13.24
CA SER A 196 13.04 1.43 -13.16
C SER A 196 12.40 0.51 -14.20
N ILE A 197 11.08 0.53 -14.32
CA ILE A 197 10.34 -0.43 -15.16
C ILE A 197 10.12 0.12 -16.56
N GLY A 198 9.70 1.39 -16.65
CA GLY A 198 9.34 2.04 -17.91
C GLY A 198 8.27 1.28 -18.72
N GLY A 199 7.92 1.81 -19.89
CA GLY A 199 7.01 1.16 -20.82
C GLY A 199 6.65 2.04 -22.02
N LEU A 200 6.55 1.42 -23.20
CA LEU A 200 6.15 2.12 -24.42
C LEU A 200 4.65 2.40 -24.37
N ARG A 201 4.24 3.66 -24.51
CA ARG A 201 2.83 4.07 -24.65
C ARG A 201 2.29 3.69 -26.04
N PRO A 202 0.98 3.50 -26.20
CA PRO A 202 0.35 3.16 -27.48
C PRO A 202 0.56 4.16 -28.62
N HIS A 203 0.98 5.40 -28.32
CA HIS A 203 1.29 6.46 -29.29
C HIS A 203 2.81 6.67 -29.50
N PHE A 204 3.64 5.74 -29.04
CA PHE A 204 5.09 5.87 -29.14
C PHE A 204 5.58 5.96 -30.59
N LEU A 205 5.06 5.11 -31.48
CA LEU A 205 5.49 5.05 -32.88
C LEU A 205 5.08 6.30 -33.66
N SER A 206 3.90 6.87 -33.36
CA SER A 206 3.45 8.13 -33.98
C SER A 206 4.30 9.34 -33.58
N LEU A 207 4.86 9.32 -32.36
CA LEU A 207 5.76 10.39 -31.90
C LEU A 207 7.19 10.17 -32.37
N CYS A 208 7.65 8.91 -32.46
CA CYS A 208 9.01 8.59 -32.88
C CYS A 208 9.26 8.97 -34.36
N ASP A 209 8.25 8.77 -35.22
CA ASP A 209 8.34 8.98 -36.69
C ASP A 209 9.70 8.52 -37.28
N PRO A 210 10.00 7.21 -37.21
CA PRO A 210 11.30 6.70 -37.61
C PRO A 210 11.45 6.72 -39.14
N PRO A 211 12.61 7.14 -39.69
CA PRO A 211 12.89 6.99 -41.12
C PRO A 211 12.93 5.51 -41.51
N ILE A 212 12.26 5.15 -42.61
CA ILE A 212 12.28 3.81 -43.19
C ILE A 212 12.87 3.93 -44.61
N PRO A 213 14.03 3.30 -44.92
CA PRO A 213 14.86 2.47 -44.05
C PRO A 213 15.62 3.29 -42.98
N PRO A 214 15.84 2.73 -41.78
CA PRO A 214 16.52 3.40 -40.68
C PRO A 214 17.99 3.69 -41.01
N ALA A 215 18.45 4.90 -40.65
CA ALA A 215 19.75 5.40 -41.07
C ALA A 215 20.93 4.59 -40.48
N TYR A 216 20.93 4.30 -39.17
CA TYR A 216 22.02 3.62 -38.44
C TYR A 216 21.51 3.03 -37.09
N GLY A 217 22.34 2.25 -36.37
CA GLY A 217 22.09 1.92 -34.95
C GLY A 217 21.35 0.61 -34.65
N ALA A 218 21.33 -0.35 -35.58
CA ALA A 218 20.69 -1.64 -35.37
C ALA A 218 21.49 -2.48 -34.34
N ILE A 219 20.81 -2.99 -33.32
CA ILE A 219 21.39 -3.92 -32.35
C ILE A 219 20.73 -5.28 -32.55
N GLY A 220 21.47 -6.22 -33.15
CA GLY A 220 21.02 -7.58 -33.41
C GLY A 220 20.36 -7.79 -34.78
N HIS A 221 20.52 -9.01 -35.30
CA HIS A 221 20.00 -9.44 -36.60
C HIS A 221 19.07 -10.63 -36.43
N ALA A 222 17.76 -10.42 -36.60
CA ALA A 222 16.87 -11.46 -37.11
C ALA A 222 16.69 -11.21 -38.62
N PRO A 223 16.53 -12.24 -39.47
CA PRO A 223 16.37 -12.03 -40.90
C PRO A 223 15.18 -11.11 -41.19
N GLY A 224 15.47 -9.86 -41.59
CA GLY A 224 14.47 -8.83 -41.92
C GLY A 224 13.97 -7.94 -40.77
N VAL A 225 14.42 -8.14 -39.53
CA VAL A 225 14.01 -7.29 -38.38
C VAL A 225 15.23 -6.83 -37.57
N MET A 226 15.35 -5.51 -37.42
CA MET A 226 16.40 -4.85 -36.67
C MET A 226 15.81 -4.15 -35.44
N TYR A 227 16.51 -4.18 -34.31
CA TYR A 227 16.10 -3.49 -33.10
C TYR A 227 16.85 -2.16 -32.94
N TYR A 228 16.13 -1.12 -32.53
CA TYR A 228 16.67 0.22 -32.37
C TYR A 228 16.31 0.83 -31.02
N THR A 229 17.09 1.82 -30.62
CA THR A 229 16.81 2.74 -29.51
C THR A 229 16.09 3.99 -30.02
N THR A 230 15.66 4.86 -29.11
CA THR A 230 14.99 6.12 -29.43
C THR A 230 15.84 7.15 -30.16
N ASP A 231 17.14 6.90 -30.31
CA ASP A 231 18.07 7.80 -31.01
C ASP A 231 17.79 7.88 -32.52
N VAL A 232 17.00 6.94 -33.06
CA VAL A 232 16.60 6.90 -34.47
C VAL A 232 15.35 7.77 -34.75
N CYS A 233 14.64 8.17 -33.70
CA CYS A 233 13.40 8.94 -33.82
C CYS A 233 13.67 10.40 -34.24
N ARG A 234 12.78 10.97 -35.07
CA ARG A 234 12.85 12.38 -35.51
C ARG A 234 11.98 13.33 -34.67
N GLY A 235 11.08 12.77 -33.87
CA GLY A 235 10.18 13.54 -33.03
C GLY A 235 10.85 14.28 -31.88
N ASP A 236 10.01 15.00 -31.14
CA ASP A 236 10.41 15.77 -29.96
C ASP A 236 10.94 14.86 -28.84
N PRO A 237 12.19 15.03 -28.38
CA PRO A 237 12.82 14.15 -27.38
C PRO A 237 12.08 14.14 -26.04
N ASP A 238 11.44 15.24 -25.64
CA ASP A 238 10.72 15.30 -24.37
C ASP A 238 9.44 14.47 -24.39
N LYS A 239 8.68 14.58 -25.47
CA LYS A 239 7.46 13.77 -25.69
C LYS A 239 7.81 12.30 -25.88
N LEU A 240 8.94 12.02 -26.51
CA LEU A 240 9.44 10.67 -26.71
C LEU A 240 9.86 10.01 -25.38
N ARG A 241 10.58 10.76 -24.53
CA ARG A 241 10.92 10.33 -23.17
C ARG A 241 9.66 10.02 -22.37
N GLU A 242 8.64 10.89 -22.43
CA GLU A 242 7.36 10.64 -21.78
C GLU A 242 6.65 9.38 -22.33
N ALA A 243 6.70 9.16 -23.64
CA ALA A 243 6.14 7.99 -24.29
C ALA A 243 6.85 6.67 -23.91
N GLN A 244 8.08 6.73 -23.40
CA GLN A 244 8.81 5.59 -22.82
C GLN A 244 8.51 5.35 -21.34
N MET A 245 7.81 6.27 -20.66
CA MET A 245 7.47 6.21 -19.24
C MET A 245 5.95 6.06 -19.07
N SER A 246 5.42 4.88 -19.44
CA SER A 246 3.97 4.60 -19.40
C SER A 246 3.45 4.12 -18.04
N PHE A 247 4.26 3.43 -17.24
CA PHE A 247 3.86 2.83 -15.96
C PHE A 247 4.68 3.37 -14.79
N PRO A 248 4.08 3.64 -13.62
CA PRO A 248 2.65 3.73 -13.31
C PRO A 248 2.02 5.10 -13.67
N SER A 249 0.69 5.14 -13.77
CA SER A 249 -0.06 6.38 -14.05
C SER A 249 0.00 7.36 -12.88
N GLY A 250 0.36 8.62 -13.16
CA GLY A 250 0.43 9.68 -12.16
C GLY A 250 -0.93 10.02 -11.55
N HIS A 251 -1.98 10.10 -12.37
CA HIS A 251 -3.35 10.34 -11.93
C HIS A 251 -3.83 9.28 -10.96
N ALA A 252 -3.58 8.01 -11.27
CA ALA A 252 -3.98 6.90 -10.42
C ALA A 252 -3.23 6.93 -9.08
N CYS A 253 -1.91 7.09 -9.09
CA CYS A 253 -1.10 7.18 -7.87
C CYS A 253 -1.55 8.34 -6.98
N ALA A 254 -1.73 9.55 -7.54
CA ALA A 254 -2.18 10.70 -6.78
C ALA A 254 -3.60 10.53 -6.23
N ALA A 255 -4.53 10.00 -7.04
CA ALA A 255 -5.92 9.79 -6.62
C ALA A 255 -6.02 8.76 -5.48
N PHE A 256 -5.32 7.63 -5.58
CA PHE A 256 -5.31 6.62 -4.51
C PHE A 256 -4.54 7.08 -3.27
N ALA A 257 -3.46 7.84 -3.41
CA ALA A 257 -2.75 8.41 -2.26
C ALA A 257 -3.61 9.42 -1.50
N GLY A 258 -4.30 10.32 -2.20
CA GLY A 258 -5.14 11.35 -1.59
C GLY A 258 -6.47 10.81 -1.06
N PHE A 259 -7.31 10.28 -1.95
CA PHE A 259 -8.64 9.80 -1.60
C PHE A 259 -8.62 8.46 -0.85
N GLY A 260 -7.61 7.61 -1.09
CA GLY A 260 -7.41 6.41 -0.29
C GLY A 260 -7.02 6.75 1.15
N PHE A 261 -6.17 7.76 1.35
CA PHE A 261 -5.88 8.26 2.71
C PHE A 261 -7.14 8.86 3.36
N LEU A 262 -7.95 9.59 2.60
CA LEU A 262 -9.25 10.09 3.10
C LEU A 262 -10.19 8.95 3.54
N ALA A 263 -10.26 7.87 2.77
CA ALA A 263 -11.05 6.69 3.15
C ALA A 263 -10.55 6.07 4.46
N LEU A 264 -9.22 5.95 4.63
CA LEU A 264 -8.60 5.47 5.87
C LEU A 264 -8.87 6.41 7.05
N TYR A 265 -8.81 7.73 6.83
CA TYR A 265 -9.15 8.73 7.84
C TYR A 265 -10.59 8.57 8.34
N PHE A 266 -11.56 8.43 7.43
CA PHE A 266 -12.95 8.17 7.81
C PHE A 266 -13.13 6.84 8.53
N ASN A 267 -12.42 5.80 8.10
CA ASN A 267 -12.46 4.51 8.79
C ASN A 267 -11.94 4.62 10.23
N ALA A 268 -10.85 5.36 10.45
CA ALA A 268 -10.27 5.56 11.78
C ALA A 268 -11.19 6.39 12.70
N LYS A 269 -11.84 7.43 12.16
CA LYS A 269 -12.69 8.34 12.95
C LYS A 269 -14.07 7.78 13.26
N PHE A 270 -14.72 7.15 12.27
CA PHE A 270 -16.09 6.65 12.40
C PHE A 270 -16.16 5.15 12.71
N GLY A 271 -15.02 4.45 12.78
CA GLY A 271 -14.94 3.04 13.14
C GLY A 271 -15.75 2.15 12.21
N ILE A 272 -15.51 2.27 10.90
CA ILE A 272 -16.36 1.66 9.86
C ILE A 272 -16.09 0.16 9.74
N LEU A 273 -14.82 -0.24 9.77
CA LEU A 273 -14.36 -1.63 9.60
C LEU A 273 -13.76 -2.25 10.88
N GLY A 274 -13.54 -1.45 11.92
CA GLY A 274 -12.88 -1.90 13.15
C GLY A 274 -13.84 -2.47 14.19
N HIS A 275 -13.64 -3.72 14.58
CA HIS A 275 -14.13 -4.22 15.87
C HIS A 275 -13.25 -3.60 16.95
N LYS A 276 -13.79 -2.76 17.85
CA LYS A 276 -13.06 -2.43 19.08
C LYS A 276 -12.98 -3.72 19.90
N PRO A 277 -11.79 -4.32 20.13
CA PRO A 277 -11.68 -5.26 21.23
C PRO A 277 -11.91 -4.42 22.46
N ARG A 278 -12.99 -4.69 23.19
CA ARG A 278 -13.17 -4.11 24.52
C ARG A 278 -11.89 -4.44 25.29
N GLU A 279 -11.10 -3.42 25.64
CA GLU A 279 -10.02 -3.60 26.61
C GLU A 279 -10.66 -4.34 27.77
N ALA A 280 -10.12 -5.52 28.08
CA ALA A 280 -10.55 -6.28 29.23
C ALA A 280 -10.42 -5.34 30.42
N GLU A 281 -11.57 -4.84 30.85
CA GLU A 281 -11.77 -4.13 32.09
C GLU A 281 -11.02 -4.96 33.12
N LYS A 282 -9.91 -4.41 33.63
CA LYS A 282 -9.30 -4.91 34.85
C LYS A 282 -10.29 -4.55 35.95
N GLU A 283 -11.39 -5.29 36.02
CA GLU A 283 -12.15 -5.41 37.23
C GLU A 283 -11.21 -6.09 38.22
N ASP A 284 -10.80 -5.33 39.24
CA ASP A 284 -10.26 -5.86 40.47
C ASP A 284 -11.37 -6.70 41.14
N VAL A 285 -11.59 -7.91 40.64
CA VAL A 285 -12.50 -8.90 41.24
C VAL A 285 -11.85 -9.40 42.52
N LYS A 286 -12.26 -8.83 43.66
CA LYS A 286 -12.09 -9.48 44.96
C LYS A 286 -12.83 -10.83 44.93
N PRO A 287 -12.21 -11.94 45.39
CA PRO A 287 -12.89 -13.23 45.38
C PRO A 287 -13.92 -13.23 46.51
N GLY A 288 -15.19 -13.04 46.16
CA GLY A 288 -16.25 -13.04 47.15
C GLY A 288 -17.64 -12.96 46.52
N ALA A 289 -18.30 -14.12 46.50
CA ALA A 289 -19.75 -14.32 46.38
C ALA A 289 -20.37 -14.45 44.98
N ARG A 290 -20.82 -15.70 44.76
CA ARG A 290 -22.10 -16.13 44.19
C ARG A 290 -22.29 -15.97 42.66
N GLY A 291 -22.45 -17.13 42.02
CA GLY A 291 -22.50 -17.29 40.58
C GLY A 291 -23.63 -16.53 39.90
N VAL A 292 -23.27 -15.95 38.76
CA VAL A 292 -24.21 -15.49 37.74
C VAL A 292 -23.96 -16.37 36.52
N GLN A 293 -24.89 -17.29 36.24
CA GLN A 293 -24.94 -17.97 34.95
C GLN A 293 -25.41 -16.96 33.91
N VAL A 294 -24.48 -16.16 33.38
CA VAL A 294 -24.74 -15.37 32.17
C VAL A 294 -24.77 -16.35 31.00
N SER A 295 -25.91 -16.40 30.30
CA SER A 295 -26.17 -17.41 29.28
C SER A 295 -25.22 -17.25 28.08
N VAL A 296 -24.63 -18.36 27.65
CA VAL A 296 -23.81 -18.42 26.42
C VAL A 296 -24.62 -18.01 25.18
N GLU A 297 -25.95 -18.09 25.26
CA GLU A 297 -26.87 -17.64 24.21
C GLU A 297 -27.00 -16.12 24.13
N GLU A 298 -27.00 -15.38 25.24
CA GLU A 298 -26.94 -13.90 25.22
C GLU A 298 -25.61 -13.39 24.66
N VAL A 299 -24.49 -14.04 24.98
CA VAL A 299 -23.17 -13.70 24.40
C VAL A 299 -23.12 -14.03 22.90
N ARG A 300 -23.79 -15.11 22.47
CA ARG A 300 -23.95 -15.46 21.06
C ARG A 300 -24.92 -14.53 20.33
N GLN A 301 -25.92 -13.99 21.03
CA GLN A 301 -26.88 -13.02 20.52
C GLN A 301 -26.29 -11.60 20.44
N GLU A 302 -25.42 -11.20 21.37
CA GLU A 302 -24.55 -10.02 21.28
C GLU A 302 -23.57 -10.13 20.10
N ARG A 303 -23.02 -11.33 19.86
CA ARG A 303 -22.19 -11.59 18.67
C ARG A 303 -23.01 -11.63 17.37
N ARG A 304 -24.27 -12.07 17.39
CA ARG A 304 -25.24 -12.01 16.26
C ARG A 304 -25.87 -10.62 16.05
N ARG A 305 -25.77 -9.73 17.04
CA ARG A 305 -25.84 -8.28 16.87
C ARG A 305 -24.63 -7.75 16.10
N PHE A 306 -23.89 -8.64 15.41
CA PHE A 306 -23.34 -8.48 14.06
C PHE A 306 -23.94 -7.25 13.42
N THR A 307 -23.24 -6.17 13.69
CA THR A 307 -23.69 -4.81 13.55
C THR A 307 -24.06 -4.63 12.09
N ARG A 308 -25.34 -4.41 11.81
CA ARG A 308 -25.75 -3.88 10.51
C ARG A 308 -25.01 -2.55 10.41
N ILE A 309 -23.86 -2.53 9.72
CA ILE A 309 -23.09 -1.30 9.53
C ILE A 309 -24.06 -0.36 8.86
N PRO A 310 -24.44 0.75 9.50
CA PRO A 310 -25.46 1.61 8.93
C PRO A 310 -24.94 2.10 7.58
N HIS A 311 -25.76 1.97 6.53
CA HIS A 311 -25.33 2.11 5.14
C HIS A 311 -24.58 3.43 4.87
N TRP A 312 -24.93 4.49 5.60
CA TRP A 312 -24.24 5.79 5.53
C TRP A 312 -22.75 5.72 5.93
N ARG A 313 -22.36 4.87 6.88
CA ARG A 313 -20.94 4.68 7.26
C ARG A 313 -20.18 3.96 6.16
N LEU A 314 -20.80 2.96 5.54
CA LEU A 314 -20.18 2.27 4.39
C LEU A 314 -20.03 3.23 3.21
N ALA A 315 -21.03 4.08 2.96
CA ALA A 315 -20.97 5.10 1.92
C ALA A 315 -19.83 6.10 2.14
N LEU A 316 -19.58 6.54 3.38
CA LEU A 316 -18.45 7.42 3.71
C LEU A 316 -17.08 6.81 3.39
N PHE A 317 -16.92 5.49 3.57
CA PHE A 317 -15.67 4.80 3.20
C PHE A 317 -15.59 4.55 1.69
N ALA A 318 -16.70 4.13 1.08
CA ALA A 318 -16.74 3.73 -0.33
C ALA A 318 -16.65 4.93 -1.28
N LEU A 319 -17.18 6.09 -0.90
CA LEU A 319 -17.25 7.26 -1.77
C LEU A 319 -15.85 7.79 -2.19
N PRO A 320 -14.88 8.04 -1.27
CA PRO A 320 -13.54 8.44 -1.67
C PRO A 320 -12.84 7.39 -2.54
N VAL A 321 -13.05 6.10 -2.24
CA VAL A 321 -12.49 5.00 -3.05
C VAL A 321 -13.08 4.99 -4.45
N LEU A 322 -14.39 5.19 -4.59
CA LEU A 322 -15.06 5.30 -5.89
C LEU A 322 -14.51 6.48 -6.70
N ILE A 323 -14.35 7.65 -6.07
CA ILE A 323 -13.75 8.83 -6.71
C ILE A 323 -12.33 8.52 -7.18
N ALA A 324 -11.52 7.86 -6.34
CA ALA A 324 -10.16 7.44 -6.70
C ALA A 324 -10.16 6.53 -7.93
N VAL A 325 -11.06 5.56 -7.99
CA VAL A 325 -11.22 4.64 -9.12
C VAL A 325 -11.64 5.38 -10.39
N ILE A 326 -12.61 6.30 -10.29
CA ILE A 326 -13.07 7.11 -11.44
C ILE A 326 -11.93 7.97 -11.99
N MET A 327 -11.16 8.62 -11.11
CA MET A 327 -10.00 9.43 -11.51
C MET A 327 -8.87 8.58 -12.09
N ALA A 328 -8.64 7.38 -11.57
CA ALA A 328 -7.68 6.46 -12.15
C ALA A 328 -8.13 5.96 -13.54
N ALA A 329 -9.43 5.69 -13.70
CA ALA A 329 -10.02 5.20 -14.94
C ALA A 329 -10.10 6.27 -16.03
N SER A 330 -10.11 7.56 -15.69
CA SER A 330 -10.10 8.63 -16.70
C SER A 330 -8.89 8.52 -17.61
N LYS A 331 -7.74 8.08 -17.09
CA LYS A 331 -6.52 7.90 -17.87
C LYS A 331 -6.58 6.73 -18.85
N ILE A 332 -7.43 5.73 -18.59
CA ILE A 332 -7.64 4.59 -19.51
C ILE A 332 -8.40 5.06 -20.76
N ARG A 333 -9.27 6.07 -20.64
CA ARG A 333 -9.97 6.65 -21.80
C ARG A 333 -9.05 7.51 -22.68
N ASP A 334 -7.91 7.93 -22.14
CA ASP A 334 -6.90 8.70 -22.88
C ASP A 334 -5.90 7.80 -23.64
N MET A 335 -5.98 6.47 -23.49
CA MET A 335 -5.07 5.47 -24.10
C MET A 335 -5.70 4.77 -25.29
#